data_AF-A0A4R1S4Q1-F1
#
_entry.id   AF-A0A4R1S4Q1-F1
#
_cell.length_a   1.000
_cell.length_b   1.000
_cell.length_c   1.000
_cell.angle_alpha   90.00
_cell.angle_beta   90.00
_cell.angle_gamma   90.00
#
_symmetry.space_group_name_H-M   'P 1'
#
loop_
_entity.id
_entity.type
_entity.pdbx_description
1 polymer ?
#
loop_
_entity_poly.entity_id
_entity_poly.type
_entity_poly.pdbx_seq_one_letter_code
_entity_poly.pdbx_strand_id
1 'polypeptide(L)' 'MTFGARLKSLRNAKTLSQMKVSDATGIPQTTLSDLENDKYLPDIEQILKIAGALGTTTSYLLGESQNSAA' A
#
# COMPACT_ATOMS: atom_id res chain seq x y z
N MET A 1 10.56 -7.88 -0.88
CA MET A 1 9.08 -7.72 -0.97
C MET A 1 8.81 -6.50 -1.84
N THR A 2 7.97 -6.62 -2.86
CA THR A 2 7.59 -5.52 -3.77
C THR A 2 6.65 -4.53 -3.10
N PHE A 3 6.39 -3.38 -3.73
CA PHE A 3 5.37 -2.43 -3.27
C PHE A 3 4.01 -3.11 -3.17
N GLY A 4 3.57 -3.82 -4.23
CA GLY A 4 2.28 -4.49 -4.27
C GLY A 4 2.11 -5.53 -3.17
N ALA A 5 3.15 -6.33 -2.94
CA ALA A 5 3.14 -7.29 -1.84
C ALA A 5 3.02 -6.62 -0.47
N ARG A 6 3.77 -5.53 -0.21
CA ARG A 6 3.70 -4.78 1.07
C ARG A 6 2.34 -4.16 1.31
N LEU A 7 1.77 -3.53 0.27
CA LEU A 7 0.42 -2.97 0.28
C LEU A 7 -0.61 -4.05 0.66
N LYS A 8 -0.61 -5.16 -0.08
CA LYS A 8 -1.52 -6.29 0.14
C LYS A 8 -1.39 -6.86 1.56
N SER A 9 -0.17 -7.04 2.04
CA SER A 9 0.10 -7.55 3.38
C SER A 9 -0.40 -6.61 4.48
N LEU A 10 -0.17 -5.30 4.39
CA LEU A 10 -0.69 -4.33 5.36
C LEU A 10 -2.21 -4.26 5.34
N ARG A 11 -2.81 -4.25 4.15
CA ARG A 11 -4.27 -4.23 4.01
C ARG A 11 -4.89 -5.46 4.67
N ASN A 12 -4.35 -6.66 4.42
CA ASN A 12 -4.81 -7.90 5.01
C ASN A 12 -4.59 -7.95 6.53
N ALA A 13 -3.44 -7.47 7.03
CA ALA A 13 -3.17 -7.38 8.47
C ALA A 13 -4.16 -6.48 9.22
N LYS A 14 -4.76 -5.52 8.52
CA LYS A 14 -5.83 -4.64 9.02
C LYS A 14 -7.24 -5.14 8.70
N THR A 15 -7.36 -6.33 8.09
CA THR A 15 -8.64 -6.94 7.70
C THR A 15 -9.47 -6.03 6.79
N LEU A 16 -8.82 -5.21 5.97
CA LEU A 16 -9.49 -4.31 5.03
C LEU A 16 -9.67 -4.99 3.67
N SER A 17 -10.81 -4.79 3.04
CA SER A 17 -10.98 -5.12 1.61
C SER A 17 -10.33 -4.05 0.74
N GLN A 18 -10.04 -4.36 -0.53
CA GLN A 18 -9.56 -3.34 -1.47
C GLN A 18 -10.59 -2.22 -1.65
N MET A 19 -11.89 -2.53 -1.56
CA MET A 19 -12.96 -1.53 -1.56
C MET A 19 -12.85 -0.56 -0.36
N LYS A 20 -12.54 -1.06 0.84
CA LYS A 20 -12.35 -0.18 2.01
C LYS A 20 -11.17 0.78 1.87
N VAL A 21 -10.09 0.32 1.23
CA VAL A 21 -8.95 1.20 0.92
C VAL A 21 -9.31 2.18 -0.20
N SER A 22 -10.12 1.76 -1.17
CA SER A 22 -10.67 2.64 -2.22
C SER A 22 -11.48 3.78 -1.61
N ASP A 23 -12.42 3.47 -0.71
CA ASP A 23 -13.23 4.46 -0.01
C ASP A 23 -12.37 5.48 0.78
N ALA A 24 -11.30 5.01 1.42
CA ALA A 24 -10.42 5.85 2.23
C ALA A 24 -9.43 6.71 1.43
N THR A 25 -9.08 6.29 0.21
CA THR A 25 -8.04 6.95 -0.60
C THR A 25 -8.61 7.70 -1.81
N GLY A 26 -9.82 7.38 -2.23
CA GLY A 26 -10.38 7.79 -3.52
C GLY A 26 -9.72 7.10 -4.73
N ILE A 27 -8.83 6.13 -4.50
CA ILE A 27 -8.17 5.36 -5.56
C ILE A 27 -9.11 4.21 -5.98
N PRO A 28 -9.42 4.02 -7.27
CA PRO A 28 -10.31 2.95 -7.70
C PRO A 28 -9.86 1.57 -7.20
N GLN A 29 -10.80 0.72 -6.78
CA GLN A 29 -10.49 -0.64 -6.32
C GLN A 29 -9.71 -1.46 -7.36
N THR A 30 -9.98 -1.28 -8.65
CA THR A 30 -9.23 -1.92 -9.75
C THR A 30 -7.77 -1.46 -9.77
N THR A 31 -7.51 -0.16 -9.59
CA THR A 31 -6.18 0.41 -9.45
C THR A 31 -5.44 -0.19 -8.25
N LEU A 32 -6.09 -0.30 -7.09
CA LEU A 32 -5.50 -0.97 -5.91
C LEU A 32 -5.19 -2.45 -6.18
N SER A 33 -6.06 -3.16 -6.90
CA SER A 33 -5.80 -4.54 -7.32
C SER A 33 -4.59 -4.63 -8.24
N ASP A 34 -4.47 -3.74 -9.23
CA ASP A 34 -3.34 -3.72 -10.16
C ASP A 34 -2.02 -3.43 -9.43
N LEU A 35 -2.03 -2.47 -8.49
CA LEU A 35 -0.89 -2.17 -7.62
C LEU A 35 -0.50 -3.38 -6.77
N GLU A 36 -1.46 -4.06 -6.13
CA GLU A 36 -1.20 -5.25 -5.31
C GLU A 36 -0.67 -6.46 -6.10
N ASN A 37 -0.88 -6.47 -7.41
CA ASN A 37 -0.38 -7.49 -8.33
C ASN A 37 0.82 -6.99 -9.15
N ASP A 38 1.45 -5.88 -8.75
CA ASP A 38 2.64 -5.29 -9.36
C ASP A 38 2.50 -5.05 -10.88
N LYS A 39 1.28 -4.71 -11.35
CA LYS A 39 1.02 -4.42 -12.77
C LYS A 39 1.67 -3.14 -13.25
N TYR A 40 1.83 -2.16 -12.36
CA TYR A 40 2.58 -0.92 -12.56
C TYR A 40 2.98 -0.34 -11.20
N LEU A 41 3.85 0.68 -11.23
CA LEU A 41 4.29 1.40 -10.05
C LEU A 41 3.33 2.55 -9.73
N PRO A 42 2.99 2.76 -8.46
CA PRO A 42 2.15 3.88 -8.06
C PRO A 42 2.87 5.22 -8.27
N ASP A 43 2.10 6.28 -8.45
CA ASP A 43 2.63 7.64 -8.37
C ASP A 43 2.79 8.12 -6.91
N ILE A 44 3.40 9.29 -6.73
CA ILE A 44 3.66 9.88 -5.42
C ILE A 44 2.36 10.14 -4.65
N GLU A 45 1.30 10.59 -5.32
CA GLU A 45 0.02 10.90 -4.68
C GLU A 45 -0.66 9.63 -4.17
N GLN A 46 -0.64 8.56 -4.96
CA GLN A 46 -1.13 7.24 -4.58
C GLN A 46 -0.37 6.70 -3.37
N ILE A 47 0.97 6.80 -3.36
CA ILE A 47 1.79 6.34 -2.23
C ILE A 47 1.41 7.09 -0.95
N LEU A 48 1.27 8.42 -1.01
CA LEU A 48 0.88 9.24 0.15
C LEU A 48 -0.51 8.88 0.68
N LYS A 49 -1.49 8.76 -0.22
CA LYS A 49 -2.88 8.38 0.13
C LYS A 49 -2.93 7.00 0.78
N ILE A 50 -2.26 6.01 0.18
CA ILE A 50 -2.20 4.64 0.69
C ILE A 50 -1.52 4.59 2.06
N ALA A 51 -0.39 5.30 2.21
CA ALA A 51 0.32 5.37 3.50
C ALA A 51 -0.57 5.95 4.59
N GLY A 52 -1.27 7.06 4.31
CA GLY A 52 -2.24 7.67 5.22
C GLY A 52 -3.40 6.75 5.58
N ALA A 53 -4.05 6.16 4.58
CA ALA A 53 -5.21 5.29 4.78
C ALA A 53 -4.86 4.00 5.55
N LEU A 54 -3.65 3.48 5.38
CA LEU A 54 -3.17 2.29 6.11
C LEU A 54 -2.44 2.63 7.40
N GLY A 55 -2.24 3.91 7.74
CA GLY A 55 -1.49 4.31 8.94
C GLY A 55 -0.07 3.75 8.96
N THR A 56 0.65 3.87 7.85
CA THR A 56 2.04 3.46 7.68
C THR A 56 2.87 4.59 7.07
N THR A 57 4.17 4.38 6.87
CA THR A 57 5.05 5.33 6.18
C THR A 57 5.19 4.99 4.70
N THR A 58 5.44 6.02 3.88
CA THR A 58 5.81 5.83 2.47
C THR A 58 7.10 5.02 2.34
N SER A 59 8.09 5.29 3.20
CA SER A 59 9.32 4.50 3.38
C SER A 59 9.05 3.00 3.48
N TYR A 60 8.14 2.58 4.38
CA TYR A 60 7.81 1.16 4.53
C TYR A 60 7.25 0.57 3.23
N LEU A 61 6.33 1.27 2.58
CA LEU A 61 5.72 0.82 1.32
C LEU A 61 6.77 0.73 0.19
N LEU A 62 7.74 1.63 0.19
CA LEU A 62 8.84 1.70 -0.79
C LEU A 62 9.97 0.70 -0.54
N GLY A 63 9.91 -0.09 0.52
CA GLY A 63 10.86 -1.19 0.74
C GLY A 63 11.74 -1.04 1.98
N GLU A 64 11.72 0.11 2.66
CA GLU A 64 12.46 0.28 3.89
C GLU A 64 11.84 -0.62 4.97
N SER A 65 12.67 -1.51 5.49
CA SER A 65 12.37 -2.31 6.65
C SER A 65 13.31 -1.78 7.71
N GLN A 66 12.85 -1.52 8.94
CA GLN A 66 13.77 -1.23 10.04
C GLN A 66 14.69 -2.44 10.19
N ASN A 67 15.85 -2.40 9.53
CA ASN A 67 16.93 -3.32 9.80
C ASN A 67 17.49 -2.82 11.13
N SER A 68 16.99 -3.38 12.23
CA SER A 68 17.67 -3.28 13.52
C SER A 68 19.00 -4.02 13.38
N ALA A 69 20.00 -3.36 12.80
CA ALA A 69 21.38 -3.64 13.09
C ALA A 69 21.61 -3.11 14.51
N ALA A 70 21.40 -3.99 15.48
CA ALA A 70 22.09 -3.91 16.76
C ALA A 70 23.55 -4.33 16.55
#